data_AF-A0A8H7KY97-F1
#
_entry.id   AF-A0A8H7KY97-F1
#
_cell.length_a   1.000
_cell.length_b   1.000
_cell.length_c   1.000
_cell.angle_alpha   90.00
_cell.angle_beta   90.00
_cell.angle_gamma   90.00
#
_symmetry.space_group_name_H-M   'P 1'
#
loop_
_entity.id
_entity.type
_entity.pdbx_description
1 polymer ?
#
loop_
_entity_poly.entity_id
_entity_poly.type
_entity_poly.pdbx_seq_one_letter_code
_entity_poly.pdbx_strand_id
1 'polypeptide(L)'
;MLPEDPPYIDTPTYSAEPSIDERVLERAQTFERTVPTGTYTCSNEHFQLTLQEQQSNAKLPSYGRHGLIKGDLRLKDLDEIVSVDIKLEGKLDLALPGIGRPASTDFFSFKQNIWRSDNGSTAPRQCPSHLFFEMKFPPTYRGRSLKEVHLPPSCEISLLECKMGCIYTLTISASKSPRLAILKRKKSLTVGVDYHPESLPPRPVVPLDVSFSETETSIPTAWHETESVVKTRYGSSIEPIQCHLYIPSTRIFGIANPIPFHVRLSGPLSSLRELYAHSPATDTNGAPRPIIRVRLMRNVHVNSYGNQIRKTILLGEGQLFALPPRSTEGGRQDMLDWEGSVKCSKDVEVGGFAVDDALTIKDFLMVNVYPPKSQSSPLVEMECLQMVMLVDDRWTTHL
;
A
#
# COMPACT_ATOMS: atom_id res chain seq x y z
N MET A 1 -36.88 -23.89 -51.13
CA MET A 1 -35.40 -23.95 -51.19
C MET A 1 -34.89 -23.13 -50.03
N LEU A 2 -34.36 -23.79 -49.00
CA LEU A 2 -33.69 -23.15 -47.87
C LEU A 2 -32.21 -22.98 -48.23
N PRO A 3 -31.53 -21.91 -47.77
CA PRO A 3 -30.11 -21.69 -48.06
C PRO A 3 -29.28 -22.80 -47.41
N GLU A 4 -28.28 -23.31 -48.14
CA GLU A 4 -27.28 -24.21 -47.56
C GLU A 4 -26.48 -23.48 -46.47
N ASP A 5 -26.34 -24.13 -45.32
CA ASP A 5 -25.51 -23.63 -44.23
C ASP A 5 -24.04 -23.55 -44.70
N PRO A 6 -23.31 -22.47 -44.36
CA PRO A 6 -21.91 -22.33 -44.72
C PRO A 6 -21.08 -23.45 -44.09
N PRO A 7 -20.04 -23.94 -44.79
CA PRO A 7 -19.20 -25.01 -44.28
C PRO A 7 -18.59 -24.63 -42.94
N TYR A 8 -18.65 -25.55 -41.97
CA TYR A 8 -17.96 -25.45 -40.70
C TYR A 8 -16.46 -25.27 -40.96
N ILE A 9 -15.95 -24.05 -40.74
CA ILE A 9 -14.51 -23.81 -40.68
C ILE A 9 -14.10 -24.28 -39.29
N ASP A 10 -13.26 -25.32 -39.24
CA ASP A 10 -12.67 -25.80 -37.99
C ASP A 10 -12.01 -24.62 -37.28
N THR A 11 -12.44 -24.36 -36.04
CA THR A 11 -11.81 -23.35 -35.19
C THR A 11 -10.32 -23.68 -35.06
N PRO A 12 -9.43 -22.69 -35.23
CA PRO A 12 -7.99 -22.93 -35.18
C PRO A 12 -7.60 -23.61 -33.87
N THR A 13 -6.68 -24.58 -33.96
CA THR A 13 -6.16 -25.31 -32.80
C THR A 13 -5.27 -24.39 -31.99
N TYR A 14 -5.82 -23.73 -30.99
CA TYR A 14 -5.04 -22.92 -30.06
C TYR A 14 -4.16 -23.82 -29.17
N SER A 15 -2.85 -23.60 -29.20
CA SER A 15 -1.88 -24.17 -28.26
C SER A 15 -1.71 -23.23 -27.07
N ALA A 16 -1.44 -23.78 -25.89
CA ALA A 16 -1.08 -22.99 -24.70
C ALA A 16 0.36 -22.45 -24.78
N GLU A 17 1.19 -23.04 -25.64
CA GLU A 17 2.55 -22.60 -25.93
C GLU A 17 2.60 -21.91 -27.29
N PRO A 18 3.30 -20.76 -27.39
CA PRO A 18 3.46 -20.04 -28.66
C PRO A 18 4.10 -20.94 -29.71
N SER A 19 3.66 -20.82 -30.96
CA SER A 19 4.40 -21.38 -32.09
C SER A 19 5.76 -20.68 -32.28
N ILE A 20 6.61 -21.23 -33.15
CA ILE A 20 7.97 -20.69 -33.39
C ILE A 20 7.97 -19.25 -33.95
N ASP A 21 6.86 -18.85 -34.57
CA ASP A 21 6.61 -17.53 -35.16
C ASP A 21 5.75 -16.62 -34.26
N GLU A 22 5.28 -17.13 -33.12
CA GLU A 22 4.54 -16.36 -32.13
C GLU A 22 5.47 -15.85 -31.01
N ARG A 23 5.24 -14.62 -30.57
CA ARG A 23 5.91 -14.04 -29.40
C ARG A 23 4.90 -14.00 -28.25
N VAL A 24 5.26 -14.59 -27.11
CA VAL A 24 4.51 -14.39 -25.87
C VAL A 24 4.65 -12.93 -25.46
N LEU A 25 3.56 -12.17 -25.57
CA LEU A 25 3.51 -10.78 -25.11
C LEU A 25 3.41 -10.71 -23.57
N GLU A 26 2.71 -11.66 -22.96
CA GLU A 26 2.51 -11.72 -21.52
C GLU A 26 2.39 -13.18 -21.07
N ARG A 27 3.26 -13.64 -20.16
CA ARG A 27 3.08 -14.91 -19.45
C ARG A 27 2.50 -14.58 -18.09
N ALA A 28 1.25 -14.99 -17.84
CA ALA A 28 0.72 -14.93 -16.48
C ALA A 28 1.58 -15.86 -15.61
N GLN A 29 2.52 -15.29 -14.86
CA GLN A 29 3.31 -16.06 -13.90
C GLN A 29 2.30 -16.70 -12.94
N THR A 30 2.17 -18.02 -13.04
CA THR A 30 1.33 -18.80 -12.14
C THR A 30 2.08 -18.87 -10.83
N PHE A 31 1.98 -17.82 -10.01
CA PHE A 31 2.52 -17.89 -8.67
C PHE A 31 1.66 -18.86 -7.89
N GLU A 32 2.16 -20.07 -7.73
CA GLU A 32 1.69 -20.95 -6.68
C GLU A 32 1.90 -20.21 -5.37
N ARG A 33 0.78 -19.79 -4.77
CA ARG A 33 0.79 -19.23 -3.42
C ARG A 33 1.26 -20.36 -2.51
N THR A 34 2.54 -20.35 -2.17
CA THR A 34 3.10 -21.27 -1.19
C THR A 34 2.46 -20.95 0.15
N VAL A 35 1.40 -21.68 0.49
CA VAL A 35 0.80 -21.59 1.80
C VAL A 35 1.86 -22.04 2.80
N PRO A 36 2.27 -21.20 3.76
CA PRO A 36 3.25 -21.62 4.75
C PRO A 36 2.75 -22.86 5.49
N THR A 37 3.65 -23.79 5.82
CA THR A 37 3.29 -25.07 6.46
C THR A 37 3.80 -25.19 7.90
N GLY A 38 4.51 -24.17 8.39
CA GLY A 38 5.04 -24.13 9.74
C GLY A 38 3.99 -23.86 10.80
N THR A 39 4.42 -23.84 12.05
CA THR A 39 3.58 -23.55 13.21
C THR A 39 4.25 -22.54 14.14
N TYR A 40 3.44 -21.71 14.79
CA TYR A 40 3.88 -20.82 15.87
C TYR A 40 3.31 -21.31 17.19
N THR A 41 4.17 -21.52 18.21
CA THR A 41 3.74 -22.00 19.53
C THR A 41 4.12 -21.01 20.61
N CYS A 42 3.17 -20.66 21.46
CA CYS A 42 3.42 -19.87 22.67
C CYS A 42 2.65 -20.47 23.86
N SER A 43 3.13 -20.22 25.07
CA SER A 43 2.47 -20.73 26.28
C SER A 43 2.70 -19.84 27.47
N ASN A 44 1.82 -19.96 28.47
CA ASN A 44 2.01 -19.42 29.80
C ASN A 44 1.61 -20.48 30.85
N GLU A 45 1.42 -20.06 32.10
CA GLU A 45 1.03 -20.95 33.20
C GLU A 45 -0.30 -21.71 32.95
N HIS A 46 -1.21 -21.14 32.15
CA HIS A 46 -2.58 -21.66 32.00
C HIS A 46 -2.89 -22.19 30.60
N PHE A 47 -2.22 -21.67 29.58
CA PHE A 47 -2.52 -21.94 28.17
C PHE A 47 -1.26 -22.37 27.42
N GLN A 48 -1.44 -23.24 26.43
CA GLN A 48 -0.50 -23.46 25.33
C GLN A 48 -1.28 -23.30 24.03
N LEU A 49 -0.85 -22.37 23.19
CA LEU A 49 -1.44 -22.06 21.89
C LEU A 49 -0.47 -22.48 20.79
N THR A 50 -0.97 -23.22 19.79
CA THR A 50 -0.25 -23.51 18.55
C THR A 50 -1.07 -23.00 17.38
N LEU A 51 -0.48 -22.12 16.56
CA LEU A 51 -1.09 -21.56 15.35
C LEU A 51 -0.47 -22.23 14.11
N GLN A 52 -1.30 -22.63 13.17
CA GLN A 52 -0.89 -23.31 11.94
C GLN A 52 -0.63 -22.34 10.79
N GLU A 53 -0.06 -22.85 9.70
CA GLU A 53 0.17 -22.12 8.44
C GLU A 53 1.08 -20.89 8.60
N GLN A 54 2.14 -21.05 9.40
CA GLN A 54 3.11 -19.99 9.70
C GLN A 54 4.40 -20.18 8.93
N GLN A 55 5.14 -19.10 8.69
CA GLN A 55 6.50 -19.20 8.17
C GLN A 55 7.39 -19.98 9.15
N SER A 56 8.34 -20.75 8.61
CA SER A 56 9.32 -21.46 9.45
C SER A 56 10.08 -20.48 10.32
N ASN A 57 10.13 -20.73 11.63
CA ASN A 57 10.80 -19.87 12.62
C ASN A 57 10.20 -18.45 12.75
N ALA A 58 8.91 -18.27 12.44
CA ALA A 58 8.23 -17.01 12.64
C ALA A 58 8.31 -16.54 14.10
N LYS A 59 8.76 -15.29 14.31
CA LYS A 59 8.80 -14.66 15.65
C LYS A 59 7.42 -14.23 16.13
N LEU A 60 6.57 -13.87 15.18
CA LEU A 60 5.17 -13.52 15.38
C LEU A 60 4.34 -14.27 14.33
N PRO A 61 3.12 -14.69 14.67
CA PRO A 61 2.23 -15.24 13.68
C PRO A 61 1.82 -14.16 12.67
N SER A 62 1.83 -14.48 11.38
CA SER A 62 1.55 -13.54 10.30
C SER A 62 0.36 -13.97 9.45
N TYR A 63 -0.47 -13.01 9.05
CA TYR A 63 -1.68 -13.26 8.26
C TYR A 63 -1.89 -12.24 7.17
N GLY A 64 -2.35 -12.75 6.03
CA GLY A 64 -2.75 -11.98 4.87
C GLY A 64 -4.14 -11.35 4.99
N ARG A 65 -4.53 -10.62 3.94
CA ARG A 65 -5.92 -10.23 3.71
C ARG A 65 -6.82 -11.47 3.73
N HIS A 66 -7.90 -11.43 4.51
CA HIS A 66 -8.81 -12.57 4.73
C HIS A 66 -8.14 -13.82 5.33
N GLY A 67 -6.97 -13.69 5.96
CA GLY A 67 -6.23 -14.79 6.57
C GLY A 67 -7.09 -15.58 7.56
N LEU A 68 -6.92 -16.90 7.53
CA LEU A 68 -7.61 -17.83 8.42
C LEU A 68 -6.67 -18.22 9.55
N ILE A 69 -7.02 -17.83 10.78
CA ILE A 69 -6.31 -18.21 12.00
C ILE A 69 -6.81 -19.61 12.40
N LYS A 70 -5.98 -20.63 12.17
CA LYS A 70 -6.21 -22.00 12.65
C LYS A 70 -5.38 -22.24 13.90
N GLY A 71 -6.05 -22.55 15.01
CA GLY A 71 -5.38 -22.69 16.29
C GLY A 71 -5.78 -23.94 17.07
N ASP A 72 -4.79 -24.46 17.78
CA ASP A 72 -4.87 -25.55 18.75
C ASP A 72 -4.56 -24.96 20.13
N LEU A 73 -5.54 -25.06 21.04
CA LEU A 73 -5.46 -24.53 22.39
C LEU A 73 -5.49 -25.67 23.41
N ARG A 74 -4.44 -25.76 24.23
CA ARG A 74 -4.37 -26.65 25.39
C ARG A 74 -4.50 -25.87 26.68
N LEU A 75 -5.42 -26.32 27.53
CA LEU A 75 -5.70 -25.76 28.85
C LEU A 75 -5.05 -26.61 29.94
N LYS A 76 -4.29 -25.98 30.84
CA LYS A 76 -3.58 -26.69 31.92
C LYS A 76 -4.44 -26.88 33.18
N ASP A 77 -5.35 -25.95 33.44
CA ASP A 77 -6.25 -25.94 34.62
C ASP A 77 -7.70 -25.82 34.11
N LEU A 78 -8.46 -26.90 34.23
CA LEU A 78 -9.83 -27.02 33.71
C LEU A 78 -10.90 -26.67 34.74
N ASP A 79 -10.50 -26.48 36.00
CA ASP A 79 -11.43 -26.40 37.09
C ASP A 79 -12.25 -25.12 36.96
N GLU A 80 -13.57 -25.30 36.98
CA GLU A 80 -14.54 -24.20 37.00
C GLU A 80 -14.53 -23.31 35.77
N ILE A 81 -13.90 -23.70 34.66
CA ILE A 81 -14.02 -22.93 33.42
C ILE A 81 -15.48 -22.95 32.97
N VAL A 82 -16.05 -21.76 32.78
CA VAL A 82 -17.43 -21.53 32.31
C VAL A 82 -17.44 -21.10 30.85
N SER A 83 -16.40 -20.40 30.39
CA SER A 83 -16.26 -20.08 28.97
C SER A 83 -14.81 -19.92 28.57
N VAL A 84 -14.54 -20.25 27.31
CA VAL A 84 -13.28 -19.90 26.64
C VAL A 84 -13.62 -19.04 25.43
N ASP A 85 -13.01 -17.87 25.38
CA ASP A 85 -13.21 -16.88 24.33
C ASP A 85 -11.87 -16.56 23.67
N ILE A 86 -11.93 -16.31 22.36
CA ILE A 86 -10.83 -15.78 21.57
C ILE A 86 -11.22 -14.41 21.06
N LYS A 87 -10.30 -13.46 21.12
CA LYS A 87 -10.51 -12.08 20.71
C LYS A 87 -9.34 -11.63 19.84
N LEU A 88 -9.64 -11.13 18.65
CA LEU A 88 -8.68 -10.47 17.76
C LEU A 88 -8.95 -8.96 17.82
N GLU A 89 -7.93 -8.17 18.11
CA GLU A 89 -8.05 -6.72 18.29
C GLU A 89 -6.99 -5.98 17.48
N GLY A 90 -7.36 -4.81 16.96
CA GLY A 90 -6.45 -3.87 16.32
C GLY A 90 -6.45 -2.55 17.05
N LYS A 91 -5.25 -2.07 17.35
CA LYS A 91 -5.02 -0.85 18.12
C LYS A 91 -4.13 0.09 17.33
N LEU A 92 -4.48 1.36 17.36
CA LEU A 92 -3.64 2.45 16.89
C LEU A 92 -3.00 3.11 18.11
N ASP A 93 -1.68 2.96 18.23
CA ASP A 93 -0.88 3.63 19.24
C ASP A 93 -0.25 4.88 18.63
N LEU A 94 -0.45 6.04 19.25
CA LEU A 94 0.07 7.33 18.82
C LEU A 94 0.82 8.02 19.95
N ALA A 95 2.07 8.38 19.73
CA ALA A 95 2.83 9.26 20.61
C ALA A 95 3.07 10.60 19.89
N LEU A 96 2.35 11.64 20.33
CA LEU A 96 2.43 13.00 19.78
C LEU A 96 3.05 13.96 20.81
N PRO A 97 3.72 15.05 20.37
CA PRO A 97 4.23 16.08 21.27
C PRO A 97 3.06 16.76 22.00
N GLY A 98 3.27 17.12 23.27
CA GLY A 98 2.24 17.77 24.09
C GLY A 98 1.20 16.84 24.69
N ILE A 99 1.08 15.59 24.21
CA ILE A 99 0.27 14.56 24.88
C ILE A 99 1.20 13.78 25.82
N GLY A 100 1.08 14.01 27.13
CA GLY A 100 1.96 13.41 28.14
C GLY A 100 1.88 11.87 28.26
N ARG A 101 1.01 11.20 27.49
CA ARG A 101 0.88 9.74 27.40
C ARG A 101 0.54 9.31 25.97
N PRO A 102 1.07 8.19 25.47
CA PRO A 102 0.63 7.63 24.20
C PRO A 102 -0.89 7.45 24.18
N ALA A 103 -1.53 7.94 23.13
CA ALA A 103 -2.93 7.72 22.84
C ALA A 103 -3.09 6.36 22.15
N SER A 104 -3.76 5.42 22.79
CA SER A 104 -4.11 4.12 22.19
C SER A 104 -5.61 4.10 21.89
N THR A 105 -5.98 3.78 20.65
CA THR A 105 -7.38 3.66 20.23
C THR A 105 -7.60 2.32 19.55
N ASP A 106 -8.53 1.53 20.08
CA ASP A 106 -8.97 0.29 19.43
C ASP A 106 -9.79 0.65 18.18
N PHE A 107 -9.32 0.28 16.99
CA PHE A 107 -10.06 0.52 15.75
C PHE A 107 -10.91 -0.68 15.34
N PHE A 108 -10.59 -1.89 15.78
CA PHE A 108 -11.51 -3.03 15.69
C PHE A 108 -11.32 -4.04 16.83
N SER A 109 -12.38 -4.80 17.11
CA SER A 109 -12.39 -5.90 18.06
C SER A 109 -13.36 -6.97 17.60
N PHE A 110 -12.84 -8.14 17.28
CA PHE A 110 -13.62 -9.32 16.91
C PHE A 110 -13.49 -10.40 18.00
N LYS A 111 -14.62 -10.92 18.50
CA LYS A 111 -14.64 -11.89 19.60
C LYS A 111 -15.47 -13.11 19.21
N GLN A 112 -14.93 -14.30 19.46
CA GLN A 112 -15.59 -15.59 19.24
C GLN A 112 -15.51 -16.43 20.53
N ASN A 113 -16.65 -17.03 20.91
CA ASN A 113 -16.68 -18.01 21.97
C ASN A 113 -16.37 -19.39 21.38
N ILE A 114 -15.32 -20.05 21.84
CA ILE A 114 -14.92 -21.38 21.35
C ILE A 114 -15.49 -22.50 22.22
N TRP A 115 -15.82 -22.18 23.47
CA TRP A 115 -16.46 -23.12 24.39
C TRP A 115 -17.25 -22.36 25.46
N ARG A 116 -18.39 -22.93 25.86
CA ARG A 116 -19.22 -22.43 26.98
C ARG A 116 -19.87 -23.61 27.69
N SER A 117 -19.88 -23.55 29.02
CA SER A 117 -20.62 -24.48 29.87
C SER A 117 -22.12 -24.30 29.63
N ASP A 118 -22.83 -25.41 29.41
CA ASP A 118 -24.28 -25.39 29.26
C ASP A 118 -24.92 -25.34 30.64
N ASN A 119 -25.65 -24.27 30.94
CA ASN A 119 -26.33 -24.09 32.22
C ASN A 119 -27.65 -24.89 32.29
N GLY A 120 -28.14 -25.45 31.18
CA GLY A 120 -29.41 -26.17 31.11
C GLY A 120 -29.32 -27.69 31.29
N SER A 121 -28.10 -28.23 31.33
CA SER A 121 -27.85 -29.67 31.44
C SER A 121 -27.82 -30.13 32.89
N THR A 122 -28.50 -31.24 33.19
CA THR A 122 -28.50 -31.89 34.52
C THR A 122 -27.13 -32.47 34.92
N ALA A 123 -26.20 -32.62 33.97
CA ALA A 123 -24.81 -32.96 34.22
C ALA A 123 -23.89 -31.81 33.80
N PRO A 124 -23.00 -31.29 34.69
CA PRO A 124 -22.08 -30.23 34.32
C PRO A 124 -21.08 -30.76 33.28
N ARG A 125 -21.09 -30.18 32.08
CA ARG A 125 -20.13 -30.52 31.03
C ARG A 125 -18.81 -29.83 31.35
N GLN A 126 -17.79 -30.62 31.72
CA GLN A 126 -16.46 -30.11 31.97
C GLN A 126 -15.84 -29.54 30.69
N CYS A 127 -15.02 -28.49 30.83
CA CYS A 127 -14.28 -27.90 29.71
C CYS A 127 -13.25 -28.91 29.17
N PRO A 128 -13.24 -29.22 27.85
CA PRO A 128 -12.19 -30.04 27.26
C PRO A 128 -10.81 -29.44 27.48
N SER A 129 -9.80 -30.26 27.77
CA SER A 129 -8.41 -29.81 27.88
C SER A 129 -7.80 -29.33 26.57
N HIS A 130 -8.43 -29.69 25.46
CA HIS A 130 -7.94 -29.43 24.12
C HIS A 130 -9.09 -28.89 23.27
N LEU A 131 -8.89 -27.70 22.71
CA LEU A 131 -9.86 -26.99 21.88
C LEU A 131 -9.22 -26.60 20.55
N PHE A 132 -9.97 -26.78 19.46
CA PHE A 132 -9.59 -26.31 18.14
C PHE A 132 -10.47 -25.15 17.74
N PHE A 133 -9.91 -24.18 17.00
CA PHE A 133 -10.68 -23.07 16.50
C PHE A 133 -10.19 -22.59 15.14
N GLU A 134 -11.11 -21.98 14.42
CA GLU A 134 -10.85 -21.24 13.20
C GLU A 134 -11.47 -19.84 13.33
N MET A 135 -10.70 -18.81 12.99
CA MET A 135 -11.12 -17.42 13.04
C MET A 135 -10.59 -16.69 11.81
N LYS A 136 -11.47 -16.05 11.04
CA LYS A 136 -11.07 -15.31 9.84
C LYS A 136 -10.84 -13.84 10.17
N PHE A 137 -9.78 -13.24 9.61
CA PHE A 137 -9.61 -11.79 9.64
C PHE A 137 -10.78 -11.11 8.93
N PRO A 138 -11.44 -10.11 9.56
CA PRO A 138 -12.51 -9.40 8.90
C PRO A 138 -11.96 -8.58 7.72
N PRO A 139 -12.69 -8.50 6.60
CA PRO A 139 -12.20 -7.80 5.40
C PRO A 139 -12.17 -6.28 5.55
N THR A 140 -13.07 -5.79 6.40
CA THR A 140 -13.33 -4.39 6.70
C THR A 140 -13.69 -4.30 8.18
N TYR A 141 -13.61 -3.10 8.72
CA TYR A 141 -14.16 -2.77 10.01
C TYR A 141 -14.99 -1.50 9.90
N ARG A 142 -15.96 -1.35 10.80
CA ARG A 142 -16.74 -0.13 10.94
C ARG A 142 -16.17 0.65 12.13
N GLY A 143 -15.37 1.66 11.82
CA GLY A 143 -14.78 2.54 12.82
C GLY A 143 -15.75 3.64 13.25
N ARG A 144 -15.20 4.72 13.82
CA ARG A 144 -15.98 5.86 14.34
C ARG A 144 -16.76 6.60 13.26
N SER A 145 -16.26 6.58 12.02
CA SER A 145 -16.88 7.25 10.87
C SER A 145 -18.14 6.55 10.33
N LEU A 146 -18.55 5.41 10.90
CA LEU A 146 -19.62 4.50 10.43
C LEU A 146 -19.43 3.93 9.02
N LYS A 147 -18.44 4.39 8.26
CA LYS A 147 -18.04 3.86 6.97
C LYS A 147 -17.24 2.57 7.17
N GLU A 148 -17.51 1.57 6.32
CA GLU A 148 -16.66 0.39 6.25
C GLU A 148 -15.35 0.74 5.54
N VAL A 149 -14.24 0.44 6.21
CA VAL A 149 -12.89 0.66 5.72
C VAL A 149 -12.08 -0.62 5.87
N HIS A 150 -11.05 -0.80 5.04
CA HIS A 150 -10.16 -1.96 5.15
C HIS A 150 -9.32 -1.88 6.43
N LEU A 151 -8.95 -3.05 6.95
CA LEU A 151 -7.99 -3.15 8.04
C LEU A 151 -6.61 -2.60 7.59
N PRO A 152 -5.97 -1.71 8.36
CA PRO A 152 -4.62 -1.22 8.07
C PRO A 152 -3.57 -2.32 8.23
N PRO A 153 -2.41 -2.27 7.55
CA PRO A 153 -1.30 -3.17 7.84
C PRO A 153 -0.79 -3.03 9.28
N SER A 154 -0.18 -4.08 9.81
CA SER A 154 0.72 -3.95 10.96
C SER A 154 1.91 -3.08 10.54
N CYS A 155 2.20 -2.02 11.31
CA CYS A 155 3.31 -1.14 11.00
C CYS A 155 3.76 -0.35 12.23
N GLU A 156 5.03 0.07 12.24
CA GLU A 156 5.55 1.07 13.15
C GLU A 156 6.22 2.18 12.34
N ILE A 157 5.76 3.43 12.49
CA ILE A 157 6.30 4.59 11.79
C ILE A 157 6.79 5.59 12.83
N SER A 158 8.09 5.88 12.79
CA SER A 158 8.73 6.88 13.64
C SER A 158 9.13 8.11 12.80
N LEU A 159 8.47 9.23 13.05
CA LEU A 159 8.84 10.55 12.53
C LEU A 159 9.48 11.37 13.64
N LEU A 160 10.25 12.41 13.30
CA LEU A 160 10.94 13.28 14.27
C LEU A 160 10.03 13.80 15.39
N GLU A 161 8.76 14.06 15.08
CA GLU A 161 7.78 14.62 16.02
C GLU A 161 6.77 13.60 16.52
N CYS A 162 6.61 12.44 15.89
CA CYS A 162 5.60 11.48 16.33
C CYS A 162 5.96 10.03 16.03
N LYS A 163 5.54 9.13 16.91
CA LYS A 163 5.58 7.69 16.67
C LYS A 163 4.17 7.15 16.57
N MET A 164 3.95 6.24 15.63
CA MET A 164 2.66 5.59 15.46
C MET A 164 2.83 4.09 15.19
N GLY A 165 1.91 3.29 15.71
CA GLY A 165 1.89 1.85 15.52
C GLY A 165 0.47 1.34 15.26
N CYS A 166 0.29 0.54 14.20
CA CYS A 166 -0.90 -0.28 14.02
C CYS A 166 -0.58 -1.68 14.51
N ILE A 167 -1.18 -2.09 15.63
CA ILE A 167 -0.84 -3.31 16.35
C ILE A 167 -2.03 -4.23 16.40
N TYR A 168 -1.82 -5.50 16.04
CA TYR A 168 -2.83 -6.55 16.14
C TYR A 168 -2.49 -7.50 17.28
N THR A 169 -3.51 -7.93 18.01
CA THR A 169 -3.35 -8.88 19.14
C THR A 169 -4.42 -9.95 19.12
N LEU A 170 -3.99 -11.19 19.35
CA LEU A 170 -4.87 -12.33 19.58
C LEU A 170 -4.86 -12.66 21.07
N THR A 171 -6.01 -12.54 21.72
CA THR A 171 -6.19 -12.81 23.15
C THR A 171 -7.12 -14.00 23.36
N ILE A 172 -6.59 -15.05 23.99
CA ILE A 172 -7.36 -16.16 24.52
C ILE A 172 -7.70 -15.86 25.96
N SER A 173 -8.94 -16.14 26.38
CA SER A 173 -9.33 -16.02 27.77
C SER A 173 -10.26 -17.11 28.24
N ALA A 174 -9.99 -17.66 29.41
CA ALA A 174 -10.86 -18.57 30.13
C ALA A 174 -11.49 -17.84 31.32
N SER A 175 -12.82 -17.85 31.39
CA SER A 175 -13.59 -17.30 32.51
C SER A 175 -14.00 -18.44 33.42
N LYS A 176 -13.74 -18.30 34.73
CA LYS A 176 -14.16 -19.28 35.73
C LYS A 176 -15.46 -18.89 36.42
N SER A 177 -16.19 -19.88 36.95
CA SER A 177 -17.38 -19.62 37.77
C SER A 177 -16.99 -18.81 39.01
N PRO A 178 -17.80 -17.82 39.42
CA PRO A 178 -17.52 -17.06 40.63
C PRO A 178 -17.63 -17.98 41.85
N ARG A 179 -16.55 -18.12 42.62
CA ARG A 179 -16.61 -18.69 43.98
C ARG A 179 -17.03 -17.57 44.93
N LEU A 180 -18.20 -17.71 45.56
CA LEU A 180 -18.72 -16.84 46.64
C LEU A 180 -18.76 -15.34 46.31
N ALA A 181 -19.70 -14.86 45.47
CA ALA A 181 -19.98 -13.44 45.19
C ALA A 181 -18.79 -12.50 44.83
N ILE A 182 -17.56 -13.02 44.79
CA ILE A 182 -16.31 -12.31 44.52
C ILE A 182 -16.04 -12.37 43.02
N LEU A 183 -15.41 -11.31 42.52
CA LEU A 183 -15.10 -11.00 41.13
C LEU A 183 -14.71 -12.25 40.29
N LYS A 184 -15.31 -12.37 39.10
CA LYS A 184 -15.01 -13.43 38.12
C LYS A 184 -13.50 -13.50 37.86
N ARG A 185 -12.88 -14.65 38.14
CA ARG A 185 -11.48 -14.90 37.78
C ARG A 185 -11.39 -15.14 36.28
N LYS A 186 -10.63 -14.30 35.60
CA LYS A 186 -10.31 -14.43 34.18
C LYS A 186 -8.82 -14.70 34.03
N LYS A 187 -8.47 -15.76 33.31
CA LYS A 187 -7.09 -16.04 32.89
C LYS A 187 -6.98 -15.77 31.40
N SER A 188 -5.85 -15.23 30.95
CA SER A 188 -5.66 -14.93 29.53
C SER A 188 -4.23 -15.19 29.05
N LEU A 189 -4.11 -15.38 27.74
CA LEU A 189 -2.87 -15.40 26.97
C LEU A 189 -3.05 -14.44 25.80
N THR A 190 -2.11 -13.50 25.62
CA THR A 190 -2.15 -12.52 24.54
C THR A 190 -0.89 -12.66 23.69
N VAL A 191 -1.06 -12.62 22.37
CA VAL A 191 -0.01 -12.79 21.37
C VAL A 191 -0.12 -11.66 20.36
N GLY A 192 1.01 -11.05 19.99
CA GLY A 192 1.05 -10.09 18.88
C GLY A 192 0.82 -10.78 17.55
N VAL A 193 0.18 -10.11 16.61
CA VAL A 193 -0.08 -10.64 15.27
C VAL A 193 0.44 -9.65 14.24
N ASP A 194 1.08 -10.18 13.21
CA ASP A 194 1.56 -9.40 12.09
C ASP A 194 0.58 -9.50 10.91
N TYR A 195 -0.10 -8.40 10.58
CA TYR A 195 -1.14 -8.39 9.57
C TYR A 195 -0.66 -7.65 8.32
N HIS A 196 -0.53 -8.38 7.23
CA HIS A 196 -0.14 -7.85 5.93
C HIS A 196 -1.34 -7.96 4.99
N PRO A 197 -2.16 -6.90 4.81
CA PRO A 197 -3.27 -6.89 3.88
C PRO A 197 -2.73 -6.94 2.46
N GLU A 198 -2.44 -8.16 2.01
CA GLU A 198 -1.97 -8.46 0.67
C GLU A 198 -2.93 -7.83 -0.35
N SER A 199 -2.39 -6.89 -1.11
CA SER A 199 -3.01 -6.36 -2.31
C SER A 199 -2.00 -6.54 -3.41
N LEU A 200 -2.37 -7.32 -4.43
CA LEU A 200 -1.55 -7.39 -5.62
C LEU A 200 -1.85 -6.14 -6.45
N PRO A 201 -0.84 -5.50 -7.06
CA PRO A 201 -1.15 -4.55 -8.11
C PRO A 201 -1.99 -5.29 -9.18
N PRO A 202 -2.94 -4.61 -9.84
CA PRO A 202 -3.49 -5.14 -11.08
C PRO A 202 -2.31 -5.53 -11.97
N ARG A 203 -2.42 -6.65 -12.70
CA ARG A 203 -1.34 -7.17 -13.57
C ARG A 203 -0.57 -6.01 -14.23
N PRO A 204 0.77 -6.03 -14.26
CA PRO A 204 1.54 -4.94 -14.85
C PRO A 204 1.02 -4.69 -16.27
N VAL A 205 0.36 -3.56 -16.48
CA VAL A 205 -0.36 -3.27 -17.74
C VAL A 205 0.61 -2.99 -18.89
N VAL A 206 1.90 -2.86 -18.61
CA VAL A 206 2.90 -2.56 -19.63
C VAL A 206 4.18 -3.34 -19.32
N PRO A 207 4.70 -4.12 -20.29
CA PRO A 207 6.06 -4.61 -20.23
C PRO A 207 7.00 -3.39 -20.08
N LEU A 208 7.75 -3.33 -18.96
CA LEU A 208 8.68 -2.23 -18.65
C LEU A 208 9.79 -2.06 -19.70
N ASP A 209 9.88 -2.98 -20.66
CA ASP A 209 10.84 -3.03 -21.76
C ASP A 209 10.39 -2.27 -23.03
N VAL A 210 9.16 -1.73 -23.08
CA VAL A 210 8.69 -0.94 -24.24
C VAL A 210 8.77 0.56 -23.95
N SER A 211 9.32 1.34 -24.88
CA SER A 211 9.48 2.78 -24.71
C SER A 211 8.11 3.50 -24.63
N PHE A 212 8.06 4.63 -23.91
CA PHE A 212 6.84 5.46 -23.88
C PHE A 212 6.43 5.90 -25.30
N SER A 213 7.40 6.26 -26.14
CA SER A 213 7.17 6.67 -27.54
C SER A 213 6.36 5.65 -28.35
N GLU A 214 6.64 4.36 -28.17
CA GLU A 214 5.95 3.27 -28.87
C GLU A 214 4.55 3.04 -28.30
N THR A 215 4.41 3.07 -26.98
CA THR A 215 3.16 2.76 -26.28
C THR A 215 2.17 3.92 -26.27
N GLU A 216 2.63 5.17 -26.33
CA GLU A 216 1.79 6.36 -26.36
C GLU A 216 0.81 6.32 -27.55
N THR A 217 1.30 5.92 -28.72
CA THR A 217 0.48 5.86 -29.94
C THR A 217 -0.28 4.54 -30.06
N SER A 218 0.35 3.42 -29.70
CA SER A 218 -0.23 2.09 -29.88
C SER A 218 -1.22 1.69 -28.78
N ILE A 219 -1.01 2.16 -27.54
CA ILE A 219 -1.80 1.80 -26.36
C ILE A 219 -1.96 3.01 -25.42
N PRO A 220 -2.64 4.10 -25.83
CA PRO A 220 -2.79 5.29 -25.00
C PRO A 220 -3.49 5.01 -23.66
N THR A 221 -4.40 4.02 -23.61
CA THR A 221 -5.10 3.59 -22.39
C THR A 221 -4.20 2.95 -21.34
N ALA A 222 -2.97 2.58 -21.70
CA ALA A 222 -1.98 2.08 -20.76
C ALA A 222 -1.42 3.19 -19.85
N TRP A 223 -1.61 4.46 -20.23
CA TRP A 223 -1.08 5.61 -19.54
C TRP A 223 -2.19 6.47 -18.93
N HIS A 224 -1.95 6.95 -17.71
CA HIS A 224 -2.70 8.01 -17.07
C HIS A 224 -1.92 9.31 -17.23
N GLU A 225 -2.53 10.29 -17.87
CA GLU A 225 -1.98 11.62 -18.09
C GLU A 225 -2.46 12.59 -17.02
N THR A 226 -1.55 13.42 -16.54
CA THR A 226 -1.84 14.54 -15.64
C THR A 226 -1.27 15.82 -16.23
N GLU A 227 -2.15 16.75 -16.54
CA GLU A 227 -1.79 18.03 -17.12
C GLU A 227 -1.57 19.09 -16.04
N SER A 228 -0.60 19.97 -16.26
CA SER A 228 -0.26 21.10 -15.41
C SER A 228 0.36 22.21 -16.24
N VAL A 229 0.46 23.41 -15.69
CA VAL A 229 0.92 24.59 -16.45
C VAL A 229 2.02 25.30 -15.68
N VAL A 230 3.19 25.45 -16.32
CA VAL A 230 4.23 26.38 -15.90
C VAL A 230 3.75 27.79 -16.27
N LYS A 231 3.23 28.49 -15.28
CA LYS A 231 2.65 29.82 -15.47
C LYS A 231 3.73 30.86 -15.74
N THR A 232 3.33 31.92 -16.43
CA THR A 232 4.15 33.11 -16.60
C THR A 232 3.83 34.13 -15.51
N ARG A 233 4.82 34.98 -15.20
CA ARG A 233 4.61 36.14 -14.34
C ARG A 233 3.78 37.20 -15.07
N TYR A 234 3.05 38.00 -14.30
CA TYR A 234 2.28 39.12 -14.84
C TYR A 234 3.19 40.07 -15.65
N GLY A 235 2.76 40.41 -16.86
CA GLY A 235 3.50 41.31 -17.76
C GLY A 235 4.67 40.67 -18.52
N SER A 236 4.86 39.35 -18.45
CA SER A 236 5.84 38.68 -19.32
C SER A 236 5.34 38.68 -20.78
N SER A 237 6.29 38.72 -21.72
CA SER A 237 6.03 38.64 -23.17
C SER A 237 6.03 37.20 -23.72
N ILE A 238 6.15 36.20 -22.85
CA ILE A 238 6.18 34.79 -23.22
C ILE A 238 4.88 34.10 -22.81
N GLU A 239 4.59 32.96 -23.42
CA GLU A 239 3.38 32.18 -23.12
C GLU A 239 3.68 31.08 -22.08
N PRO A 240 2.65 30.58 -21.36
CA PRO A 240 2.81 29.44 -20.46
C PRO A 240 3.29 28.17 -21.16
N ILE A 241 3.94 27.29 -20.42
CA ILE A 241 4.39 25.97 -20.90
C ILE A 241 3.46 24.92 -20.29
N GLN A 242 2.92 24.03 -21.12
CA GLN A 242 2.14 22.88 -20.66
C GLN A 242 3.10 21.78 -20.18
N CYS A 243 2.75 21.14 -19.07
CA CYS A 243 3.50 20.05 -18.48
C CYS A 243 2.57 18.83 -18.36
N HIS A 244 2.96 17.73 -18.99
CA HIS A 244 2.20 16.49 -19.00
C HIS A 244 3.02 15.42 -18.27
N LEU A 245 2.45 14.82 -17.23
CA LEU A 245 3.01 13.64 -16.56
C LEU A 245 2.22 12.42 -17.00
N TYR A 246 2.91 11.41 -17.52
CA TYR A 246 2.34 10.11 -17.83
C TYR A 246 2.89 9.06 -16.87
N ILE A 247 1.99 8.26 -16.30
CA ILE A 247 2.31 7.09 -15.47
C ILE A 247 1.42 5.92 -15.87
N PRO A 248 1.76 4.66 -15.54
CA PRO A 248 0.87 3.55 -15.82
C PRO A 248 -0.53 3.75 -15.26
N SER A 249 -1.55 3.44 -16.07
CA SER A 249 -2.94 3.80 -15.80
C SER A 249 -3.54 3.15 -14.56
N THR A 250 -2.98 2.01 -14.11
CA THR A 250 -3.40 1.34 -12.86
C THR A 250 -3.17 2.22 -11.64
N ARG A 251 -2.09 3.02 -11.63
CA ARG A 251 -1.63 3.84 -10.49
C ARG A 251 -1.46 3.07 -9.17
N ILE A 252 -1.36 1.74 -9.26
CA ILE A 252 -1.13 0.84 -8.14
C ILE A 252 0.20 0.14 -8.42
N PHE A 253 1.16 0.32 -7.52
CA PHE A 253 2.53 -0.12 -7.69
C PHE A 253 2.99 -0.89 -6.46
N GLY A 254 3.80 -1.92 -6.68
CA GLY A 254 4.49 -2.58 -5.58
C GLY A 254 5.56 -1.67 -4.96
N ILE A 255 5.75 -1.72 -3.64
CA ILE A 255 6.66 -0.83 -2.88
C ILE A 255 8.12 -0.91 -3.36
N ALA A 256 8.61 -2.10 -3.68
CA ALA A 256 9.95 -2.43 -4.13
C ALA A 256 10.13 -2.27 -5.64
N ASN A 257 9.02 -2.17 -6.38
CA ASN A 257 9.04 -2.01 -7.82
C ASN A 257 9.24 -0.55 -8.23
N PRO A 258 10.06 -0.27 -9.27
CA PRO A 258 10.17 1.07 -9.82
C PRO A 258 8.87 1.48 -10.50
N ILE A 259 8.47 2.73 -10.30
CA ILE A 259 7.33 3.36 -10.95
C ILE A 259 7.87 4.10 -12.19
N PRO A 260 7.61 3.61 -13.42
CA PRO A 260 8.00 4.32 -14.62
C PRO A 260 7.14 5.57 -14.79
N PHE A 261 7.72 6.63 -15.36
CA PHE A 261 7.01 7.84 -15.72
C PHE A 261 7.61 8.49 -16.96
N HIS A 262 6.79 9.29 -17.65
CA HIS A 262 7.21 10.18 -18.71
C HIS A 262 6.78 11.61 -18.37
N VAL A 263 7.64 12.59 -18.63
CA VAL A 263 7.32 14.01 -18.47
C VAL A 263 7.52 14.71 -19.80
N ARG A 264 6.52 15.45 -20.25
CA ARG A 264 6.58 16.28 -21.45
C ARG A 264 6.32 17.73 -21.10
N LEU A 265 7.16 18.62 -21.62
CA LEU A 265 6.90 20.05 -21.64
C LEU A 265 6.62 20.50 -23.07
N SER A 266 5.53 21.22 -23.30
CA SER A 266 5.16 21.75 -24.63
C SER A 266 4.76 23.22 -24.56
N GLY A 267 5.16 23.99 -25.56
CA GLY A 267 4.88 25.42 -25.63
C GLY A 267 5.67 26.14 -26.71
N PRO A 268 5.55 27.47 -26.84
CA PRO A 268 6.34 28.22 -27.81
C PRO A 268 7.84 28.11 -27.52
N LEU A 269 8.64 28.09 -28.58
CA LEU A 269 10.11 28.04 -28.51
C LEU A 269 10.69 29.11 -27.58
N SER A 270 10.13 30.32 -27.59
CA SER A 270 10.56 31.42 -26.74
C SER A 270 10.43 31.10 -25.26
N SER A 271 9.30 30.52 -24.84
CA SER A 271 9.06 30.12 -23.45
C SER A 271 9.96 28.96 -23.02
N LEU A 272 10.14 27.95 -23.88
CA LEU A 272 11.00 26.81 -23.58
C LEU A 272 12.48 27.21 -23.52
N ARG A 273 12.93 28.16 -24.34
CA ARG A 273 14.28 28.73 -24.24
C ARG A 273 14.51 29.46 -22.92
N GLU A 274 13.53 30.19 -22.41
CA GLU A 274 13.61 30.85 -21.10
C GLU A 274 13.76 29.84 -19.95
N LEU A 275 13.18 28.64 -20.09
CA LEU A 275 13.35 27.55 -19.13
C LEU A 275 14.79 26.99 -19.11
N TYR A 276 15.53 27.12 -20.21
CA TYR A 276 16.93 26.65 -20.37
C TYR A 276 17.97 27.78 -20.33
N ALA A 277 17.56 29.01 -20.08
CA ALA A 277 18.45 30.16 -20.07
C ALA A 277 19.61 29.96 -19.07
N HIS A 278 20.83 30.33 -19.49
CA HIS A 278 22.12 29.75 -19.12
C HIS A 278 22.64 30.00 -17.69
N SER A 279 21.88 29.64 -16.66
CA SER A 279 22.48 29.38 -15.36
C SER A 279 21.62 28.38 -14.61
N PRO A 280 22.09 27.15 -14.33
CA PRO A 280 21.36 26.27 -13.43
C PRO A 280 21.18 27.03 -12.11
N ALA A 281 19.92 27.15 -11.64
CA ALA A 281 19.68 27.68 -10.31
C ALA A 281 20.47 26.81 -9.33
N THR A 282 21.19 27.40 -8.38
CA THR A 282 21.80 26.60 -7.31
C THR A 282 20.73 26.27 -6.27
N ASP A 283 20.75 25.05 -5.76
CA ASP A 283 19.98 24.70 -4.57
C ASP A 283 20.57 25.39 -3.32
N THR A 284 19.95 25.17 -2.16
CA THR A 284 20.43 25.72 -0.88
C THR A 284 21.83 25.25 -0.48
N ASN A 285 22.33 24.20 -1.13
CA ASN A 285 23.63 23.58 -0.88
C ASN A 285 24.66 23.95 -1.95
N GLY A 286 24.31 24.82 -2.90
CA GLY A 286 25.19 25.26 -3.99
C GLY A 286 25.29 24.30 -5.18
N ALA A 287 24.54 23.20 -5.19
CA ALA A 287 24.52 22.25 -6.32
C ALA A 287 23.56 22.74 -7.41
N PRO A 288 23.83 22.44 -8.70
CA PRO A 288 22.93 22.81 -9.79
C PRO A 288 21.59 22.08 -9.64
N ARG A 289 20.52 22.85 -9.49
CA ARG A 289 19.14 22.38 -9.42
C ARG A 289 18.70 21.92 -10.82
N PRO A 290 18.15 20.71 -10.96
CA PRO A 290 17.67 20.24 -12.26
C PRO A 290 16.44 21.04 -12.70
N ILE A 291 16.20 21.14 -14.01
CA ILE A 291 15.00 21.81 -14.56
C ILE A 291 13.73 21.08 -14.14
N ILE A 292 13.76 19.74 -14.18
CA ILE A 292 12.63 18.89 -13.78
C ILE A 292 13.10 17.97 -12.66
N ARG A 293 12.25 17.80 -11.65
CA ARG A 293 12.47 16.84 -10.57
C ARG A 293 11.19 16.07 -10.33
N VAL A 294 11.31 14.74 -10.24
CA VAL A 294 10.21 13.85 -9.90
C VAL A 294 10.54 13.14 -8.60
N ARG A 295 9.61 13.12 -7.66
CA ARG A 295 9.79 12.51 -6.34
C ARG A 295 8.57 11.69 -5.96
N LEU A 296 8.77 10.59 -5.27
CA LEU A 296 7.72 9.85 -4.60
C LEU A 296 7.65 10.35 -3.16
N MET A 297 6.49 10.86 -2.76
CA MET A 297 6.27 11.52 -1.48
C MET A 297 5.13 10.83 -0.73
N ARG A 298 5.18 10.90 0.60
CA ARG A 298 4.13 10.40 1.49
C ARG A 298 3.65 11.50 2.40
N ASN A 299 2.34 11.74 2.40
CA ASN A 299 1.67 12.60 3.37
C ASN A 299 1.13 11.74 4.51
N VAL A 300 1.59 12.03 5.72
CA VAL A 300 1.13 11.44 6.97
C VAL A 300 0.34 12.49 7.72
N HIS A 301 -0.94 12.23 7.91
CA HIS A 301 -1.84 13.04 8.71
C HIS A 301 -2.30 12.26 9.93
N VAL A 302 -1.94 12.77 11.11
CA VAL A 302 -2.33 12.21 12.41
C VAL A 302 -3.22 13.21 13.13
N ASN A 303 -4.28 12.72 13.76
CA ASN A 303 -5.22 13.50 14.54
C ASN A 303 -5.56 12.75 15.84
N SER A 304 -5.21 13.32 16.99
CA SER A 304 -5.53 12.73 18.28
C SER A 304 -5.81 13.81 19.31
N TYR A 305 -7.00 13.76 19.92
CA TYR A 305 -7.45 14.70 20.96
C TYR A 305 -7.27 16.18 20.60
N GLY A 306 -7.54 16.55 19.35
CA GLY A 306 -7.39 17.92 18.84
C GLY A 306 -5.97 18.32 18.43
N ASN A 307 -4.96 17.49 18.70
CA ASN A 307 -3.61 17.67 18.17
C ASN A 307 -3.55 17.06 16.77
N GLN A 308 -3.16 17.88 15.79
CA GLN A 308 -3.01 17.46 14.41
C GLN A 308 -1.56 17.62 13.95
N ILE A 309 -1.02 16.58 13.35
CA ILE A 309 0.30 16.60 12.72
C ILE A 309 0.11 16.25 11.25
N ARG A 310 0.67 17.09 10.38
CA ARG A 310 0.77 16.82 8.94
C ARG A 310 2.22 16.86 8.55
N LYS A 311 2.73 15.76 8.00
CA LYS A 311 4.10 15.66 7.53
C LYS A 311 4.12 15.09 6.13
N THR A 312 4.99 15.66 5.31
CA THR A 312 5.29 15.14 4.00
C THR A 312 6.72 14.62 4.03
N ILE A 313 6.91 13.34 3.73
CA ILE A 313 8.22 12.68 3.74
C ILE A 313 8.57 12.23 2.32
N LEU A 314 9.85 12.26 1.99
CA LEU A 314 10.39 11.74 0.74
C LEU A 314 10.50 10.22 0.86
N LEU A 315 9.80 9.50 0.00
CA LEU A 315 9.97 8.05 -0.14
C LEU A 315 11.03 7.70 -1.17
N GLY A 316 11.19 8.51 -2.22
CA GLY A 316 12.17 8.22 -3.27
C GLY A 316 12.38 9.37 -4.25
N GLU A 317 13.56 9.44 -4.83
CA GLU A 317 13.92 10.40 -5.87
C GLU A 317 13.96 9.72 -7.24
N GLY A 318 13.29 10.32 -8.21
CA GLY A 318 13.22 9.79 -9.57
C GLY A 318 14.52 10.00 -10.33
N GLN A 319 14.89 9.01 -11.13
CA GLN A 319 15.94 9.12 -12.14
C GLN A 319 15.29 9.55 -13.45
N LEU A 320 15.82 10.60 -14.07
CA LEU A 320 15.30 11.17 -15.32
C LEU A 320 16.37 11.15 -16.40
N PHE A 321 15.94 10.83 -17.63
CA PHE A 321 16.76 10.85 -18.83
C PHE A 321 16.04 11.71 -19.87
N ALA A 322 16.70 12.77 -20.32
CA ALA A 322 16.17 13.62 -21.39
C ALA A 322 16.18 12.84 -22.71
N LEU A 323 15.07 12.88 -23.44
CA LEU A 323 14.95 12.28 -24.75
C LEU A 323 15.34 13.28 -25.85
N PRO A 324 15.84 12.79 -27.00
CA PRO A 324 16.10 13.65 -28.16
C PRO A 324 14.83 14.40 -28.59
N PRO A 325 14.93 15.68 -28.99
CA PRO A 325 13.78 16.42 -29.51
C PRO A 325 13.16 15.72 -30.71
N ARG A 326 11.83 15.54 -30.70
CA ARG A 326 11.10 15.01 -31.85
C ARG A 326 10.85 16.13 -32.85
N SER A 327 11.14 15.89 -34.12
CA SER A 327 10.79 16.81 -35.22
C SER A 327 9.28 16.93 -35.33
N THR A 328 8.69 18.03 -34.87
CA THR A 328 7.28 18.35 -35.15
C THR A 328 7.19 19.04 -36.50
N GLU A 329 6.91 18.28 -37.56
CA GLU A 329 6.67 18.85 -38.89
C GLU A 329 5.46 19.81 -38.83
N GLY A 330 5.71 21.11 -38.89
CA GLY A 330 4.67 22.15 -39.00
C GLY A 330 4.00 22.60 -37.69
N GLY A 331 4.51 22.20 -36.52
CA GLY A 331 3.94 22.58 -35.21
C GLY A 331 4.33 23.99 -34.76
N ARG A 332 3.36 24.73 -34.19
CA ARG A 332 3.58 26.05 -33.55
C ARG A 332 4.16 25.94 -32.12
N GLN A 333 4.31 24.71 -31.62
CA GLN A 333 4.79 24.38 -30.28
C GLN A 333 5.94 23.38 -30.39
N ASP A 334 7.00 23.64 -29.64
CA ASP A 334 8.10 22.71 -29.45
C ASP A 334 7.82 21.82 -28.24
N MET A 335 8.51 20.69 -28.18
CA MET A 335 8.36 19.69 -27.12
C MET A 335 9.70 19.27 -26.57
N LEU A 336 9.72 19.07 -25.25
CA LEU A 336 10.83 18.48 -24.53
C LEU A 336 10.31 17.31 -23.71
N ASP A 337 11.02 16.19 -23.78
CA ASP A 337 10.56 14.91 -23.27
C ASP A 337 11.61 14.32 -22.32
N TRP A 338 11.16 13.71 -21.24
CA TRP A 338 11.98 12.96 -20.29
C TRP A 338 11.31 11.66 -19.94
N GLU A 339 12.07 10.58 -19.96
CA GLU A 339 11.66 9.30 -19.39
C GLU A 339 12.38 9.05 -18.07
N GLY A 340 11.76 8.26 -17.19
CA GLY A 340 12.36 7.99 -15.91
C GLY A 340 11.65 6.94 -15.10
N SER A 341 12.21 6.67 -13.93
CA SER A 341 11.55 5.85 -12.93
C SER A 341 11.88 6.34 -11.52
N VAL A 342 10.97 6.08 -10.58
CA VAL A 342 11.19 6.37 -9.16
C VAL A 342 10.88 5.12 -8.35
N LYS A 343 11.69 4.88 -7.31
CA LYS A 343 11.56 3.71 -6.45
C LYS A 343 11.52 4.15 -5.00
N CYS A 344 10.76 3.44 -4.16
CA CYS A 344 10.78 3.67 -2.72
C CYS A 344 12.17 3.38 -2.14
N SER A 345 12.51 4.12 -1.09
CA SER A 345 13.65 3.84 -0.23
C SER A 345 13.44 2.51 0.49
N LYS A 346 14.54 1.87 0.89
CA LYS A 346 14.50 0.50 1.44
C LYS A 346 13.81 0.40 2.82
N ASP A 347 13.63 1.51 3.50
CA ASP A 347 12.96 1.66 4.79
C ASP A 347 11.43 1.78 4.68
N VAL A 348 10.89 1.82 3.47
CA VAL A 348 9.43 1.84 3.25
C VAL A 348 8.90 0.41 3.32
N GLU A 349 8.14 0.10 4.37
CA GLU A 349 7.58 -1.24 4.61
C GLU A 349 6.11 -1.36 4.22
N VAL A 350 5.35 -0.26 4.27
CA VAL A 350 3.90 -0.26 4.04
C VAL A 350 3.48 0.84 3.09
N GLY A 351 2.38 0.63 2.37
CA GLY A 351 1.74 1.61 1.51
C GLY A 351 0.80 2.58 2.24
N GLY A 352 0.01 3.34 1.48
CA GLY A 352 -1.01 4.23 2.02
C GLY A 352 -2.23 3.51 2.61
N PHE A 353 -2.69 3.94 3.77
CA PHE A 353 -3.89 3.43 4.44
C PHE A 353 -4.49 4.50 5.37
N ALA A 354 -5.66 4.22 5.94
CA ALA A 354 -6.28 5.11 6.92
C ALA A 354 -6.85 4.32 8.10
N VAL A 355 -6.88 4.95 9.28
CA VAL A 355 -7.54 4.45 10.49
C VAL A 355 -8.50 5.52 10.97
N ASP A 356 -9.76 5.40 10.56
CA ASP A 356 -10.79 6.42 10.76
C ASP A 356 -10.28 7.84 10.37
N ASP A 357 -10.50 8.81 11.25
CA ASP A 357 -10.02 10.18 11.18
C ASP A 357 -8.69 10.38 11.93
N ALA A 358 -8.20 9.35 12.62
CA ALA A 358 -7.06 9.42 13.51
C ALA A 358 -5.71 9.34 12.79
N LEU A 359 -5.66 8.54 11.72
CA LEU A 359 -4.46 8.39 10.88
C LEU A 359 -4.85 8.29 9.41
N THR A 360 -4.14 9.01 8.55
CA THR A 360 -4.23 8.88 7.10
C THR A 360 -2.83 8.97 6.50
N ILE A 361 -2.47 7.96 5.71
CA ILE A 361 -1.23 7.88 4.97
C ILE A 361 -1.57 7.84 3.49
N LYS A 362 -1.00 8.77 2.72
CA LYS A 362 -1.25 8.93 1.29
C LYS A 362 0.05 9.09 0.53
N ASP A 363 0.19 8.34 -0.55
CA ASP A 363 1.37 8.36 -1.41
C ASP A 363 1.05 9.08 -2.73
N PHE A 364 2.01 9.84 -3.24
CA PHE A 364 1.85 10.58 -4.48
C PHE A 364 3.20 10.86 -5.14
N LEU A 365 3.19 10.93 -6.47
CA LEU A 365 4.26 11.49 -7.25
C LEU A 365 4.15 13.01 -7.25
N MET A 366 5.28 13.66 -7.05
CA MET A 366 5.43 15.11 -7.14
C MET A 366 6.37 15.42 -8.30
N VAL A 367 5.88 16.18 -9.27
CA VAL A 367 6.68 16.74 -10.36
C VAL A 367 6.88 18.21 -10.08
N ASN A 368 8.13 18.67 -10.11
CA ASN A 368 8.46 20.07 -10.05
C ASN A 368 9.20 20.50 -11.32
N VAL A 369 8.86 21.69 -11.81
CA VAL A 369 9.60 22.37 -12.89
C VAL A 369 10.17 23.66 -12.33
N TYR A 370 11.48 23.82 -12.43
CA TYR A 370 12.26 24.90 -11.84
C TYR A 370 12.88 25.78 -12.92
N PRO A 371 12.39 27.01 -13.08
CA PRO A 371 13.04 27.99 -13.94
C PRO A 371 14.45 28.37 -13.41
N PRO A 372 15.42 28.70 -14.29
CA PRO A 372 16.82 28.96 -13.96
C PRO A 372 17.07 30.05 -12.90
N LYS A 373 16.13 30.98 -12.75
CA LYS A 373 16.20 32.08 -11.77
C LYS A 373 14.82 32.27 -11.16
N SER A 374 14.52 31.60 -10.05
CA SER A 374 13.16 31.57 -9.49
C SER A 374 12.54 32.96 -9.28
N GLN A 375 13.34 33.99 -8.94
CA GLN A 375 12.85 35.34 -8.70
C GLN A 375 12.77 36.24 -9.95
N SER A 376 13.67 36.08 -10.92
CA SER A 376 13.77 36.96 -12.10
C SER A 376 13.35 36.30 -13.41
N SER A 377 13.13 34.99 -13.41
CA SER A 377 12.58 34.29 -14.57
C SER A 377 11.16 34.79 -14.87
N PRO A 378 10.81 34.95 -16.16
CA PRO A 378 9.43 35.22 -16.56
C PRO A 378 8.49 34.04 -16.28
N LEU A 379 9.03 32.86 -15.96
CA LEU A 379 8.29 31.65 -15.59
C LEU A 379 8.20 31.51 -14.05
N VAL A 380 7.12 30.91 -13.59
CA VAL A 380 6.88 30.57 -12.18
C VAL A 380 7.15 29.09 -11.97
N GLU A 381 7.75 28.74 -10.82
CA GLU A 381 7.92 27.33 -10.43
C GLU A 381 6.57 26.60 -10.44
N MET A 382 6.57 25.38 -10.99
CA MET A 382 5.39 24.54 -11.06
C MET A 382 5.54 23.35 -10.12
N GLU A 383 4.45 22.97 -9.47
CA GLU A 383 4.29 21.74 -8.71
C GLU A 383 3.02 21.02 -9.16
N CYS A 384 3.15 19.72 -9.46
CA CYS A 384 2.06 18.84 -9.83
C CYS A 384 2.10 17.61 -8.94
N LEU A 385 0.94 17.23 -8.38
CA LEU A 385 0.79 16.10 -7.48
C LEU A 385 -0.12 15.05 -8.13
N GLN A 386 0.37 13.83 -8.28
CA GLN A 386 -0.39 12.71 -8.79
C GLN A 386 -0.43 11.58 -7.76
N MET A 387 -1.62 11.30 -7.22
CA MET A 387 -1.84 10.23 -6.26
C MET A 387 -1.48 8.86 -6.85
N VAL A 388 -0.82 8.03 -6.04
CA VAL A 388 -0.51 6.63 -6.35
C VAL A 388 -0.85 5.75 -5.15
N MET A 389 -1.08 4.45 -5.40
CA MET A 389 -1.27 3.46 -4.34
C MET A 389 -0.06 2.53 -4.33
N LEU A 390 0.64 2.49 -3.19
CA LEU A 390 1.70 1.53 -2.97
C LEU A 390 1.13 0.28 -2.28
N VAL A 391 1.52 -0.89 -2.73
CA VAL A 391 1.08 -2.19 -2.20
C VAL A 391 2.28 -3.12 -1.98
N ASP A 392 2.10 -4.14 -1.16
CA ASP A 392 3.17 -5.11 -0.84
C ASP A 392 3.58 -5.94 -2.08
N ASP A 393 4.89 -6.21 -2.22
CA ASP A 393 5.47 -6.92 -3.34
C ASP A 393 5.51 -8.43 -3.09
N ARG A 394 4.61 -9.15 -3.75
CA ARG A 394 4.71 -10.62 -3.82
C ARG A 394 5.45 -11.14 -5.03
N TRP A 395 5.80 -10.25 -5.95
CA TRP A 395 6.50 -10.60 -7.19
C TRP A 395 8.00 -10.83 -6.97
N THR A 396 8.56 -10.39 -5.85
CA THR A 396 9.93 -10.69 -5.46
C THR A 396 9.96 -11.98 -4.65
N THR A 397 10.02 -13.12 -5.34
CA THR A 397 10.62 -14.31 -4.74
C THR A 397 12.03 -13.93 -4.28
N HIS A 398 12.31 -14.10 -2.99
CA HIS A 398 13.69 -14.25 -2.53
C HIS A 398 14.28 -15.45 -3.30
N LEU A 399 15.08 -15.15 -4.33
CA LEU A 399 15.97 -16.10 -4.99
C LEU A 399 17.24 -16.25 -4.17
#